data_AF-X5HN99-F1
#
_entry.id   AF-X5HN99-F1
#
_cell.length_a   1.000
_cell.length_b   1.000
_cell.length_c   1.000
_cell.angle_alpha   90.00
_cell.angle_beta   90.00
_cell.angle_gamma   90.00
#
_symmetry.space_group_name_H-M   'P 1'
#
loop_
_entity.id
_entity.type
_entity.pdbx_description
1 polymer ?
#
loop_
_entity_poly.entity_id
_entity_poly.type
_entity_poly.pdbx_seq_one_letter_code
_entity_poly.pdbx_strand_id
1 'polypeptide(L)' 'MIEVKCTWIPGTLDMLQLRAGNRHGRLSVHELRRRFGMGAMNSMYLIGRFQTLAEPGALTGLALS' A
#
# COMPACT_ATOMS: atom_id res chain seq x y z
N MET A 1 -3.15 -1.89 -15.85
CA MET A 1 -3.39 -1.23 -14.55
C MET A 1 -3.94 -2.25 -13.57
N ILE A 2 -3.45 -2.26 -12.33
CA ILE A 2 -3.87 -3.16 -11.25
C ILE A 2 -4.38 -2.29 -10.10
N GLU A 3 -5.52 -2.65 -9.53
CA GLU A 3 -6.03 -1.99 -8.34
C GLU A 3 -5.18 -2.33 -7.12
N VAL A 4 -4.72 -1.29 -6.44
CA VAL A 4 -3.91 -1.34 -5.23
C VAL A 4 -4.71 -0.77 -4.08
N LYS A 5 -4.80 -1.51 -2.98
CA LYS A 5 -5.40 -1.08 -1.73
C LYS A 5 -4.45 -1.33 -0.57
N CYS A 6 -4.26 -0.33 0.27
CA CYS A 6 -3.50 -0.42 1.51
C CYS A 6 -4.41 -0.13 2.71
N THR A 7 -4.25 -0.91 3.77
CA THR A 7 -4.94 -0.74 5.06
C THR A 7 -3.97 -1.00 6.22
N TRP A 8 -4.24 -0.44 7.39
CA TRP A 8 -3.43 -0.70 8.58
C TRP A 8 -3.47 -2.18 8.98
N ILE A 9 -2.33 -2.73 9.40
CA ILE A 9 -2.30 -4.00 10.12
C ILE A 9 -2.56 -3.70 11.61
N PRO A 10 -3.64 -4.23 12.21
CA PRO A 10 -3.93 -4.01 13.62
C PRO A 10 -2.76 -4.44 14.51
N GLY A 11 -2.49 -3.64 15.55
CA GLY A 11 -1.37 -3.89 16.48
C GLY A 11 0.00 -3.47 15.96
N THR A 12 0.07 -2.81 14.80
CA THR A 12 1.31 -2.23 14.27
C THR A 12 1.16 -0.72 14.07
N LEU A 13 2.27 0.01 14.15
CA LEU A 13 2.29 1.47 13.96
C LEU A 13 2.79 1.85 12.56
N ASP A 14 3.51 0.96 11.90
CA ASP A 14 4.26 1.26 10.68
C ASP A 14 4.00 0.27 9.53
N MET A 15 3.18 -0.76 9.75
CA MET A 15 2.96 -1.82 8.76
C MET A 15 1.55 -1.79 8.16
N LEU A 16 1.51 -1.96 6.85
CA LEU A 16 0.31 -1.90 6.03
C LEU A 16 0.09 -3.23 5.32
N GLN A 17 -1.16 -3.67 5.28
CA GLN A 17 -1.59 -4.74 4.40
C GLN A 17 -1.82 -4.16 3.01
N LEU A 18 -1.19 -4.78 2.02
CA LEU A 18 -1.33 -4.46 0.61
C LEU A 18 -2.18 -5.52 -0.07
N ARG A 19 -3.11 -5.07 -0.89
CA ARG A 19 -3.84 -5.90 -1.84
C ARG A 19 -3.64 -5.31 -3.23
N ALA A 20 -3.14 -6.12 -4.15
CA ALA A 20 -2.96 -5.76 -5.56
C ALA A 20 -3.67 -6.79 -6.43
N GLY A 21 -4.89 -6.48 -6.87
CA GLY A 21 -5.79 -7.47 -7.49
C GLY A 21 -6.05 -8.66 -6.56
N ASN A 22 -5.65 -9.86 -7.00
CA ASN A 22 -5.76 -11.11 -6.24
C ASN A 22 -4.53 -11.41 -5.37
N ARG A 23 -3.49 -10.57 -5.42
CA ARG A 23 -2.27 -10.77 -4.65
C ARG A 23 -2.30 -9.94 -3.38
N HIS A 24 -1.72 -10.49 -2.32
CA HIS A 24 -1.68 -9.84 -1.02
C HIS A 24 -0.23 -9.76 -0.53
N GLY A 25 0.07 -8.70 0.19
CA GLY A 25 1.40 -8.50 0.75
C GLY A 25 1.38 -7.56 1.93
N ARG A 26 2.57 -7.21 2.39
CA ARG A 26 2.76 -6.22 3.44
C ARG A 26 3.83 -5.22 2.99
N LEU A 27 3.70 -3.97 3.41
CA LEU A 27 4.77 -2.98 3.29
C LEU A 27 4.71 -1.99 4.44
N SER A 28 5.82 -1.30 4.69
CA SER A 28 5.86 -0.25 5.69
C SER A 28 5.29 1.07 5.16
N VAL A 29 4.89 1.99 6.05
CA VAL A 29 4.45 3.34 5.65
C VAL A 29 5.54 4.08 4.89
N HIS A 30 6.82 3.84 5.23
CA HIS A 30 7.96 4.40 4.50
C HIS A 30 7.98 3.93 3.04
N GLU A 31 7.72 2.65 2.79
CA GLU A 31 7.67 2.10 1.45
C GLU A 31 6.45 2.62 0.66
N LEU A 32 5.32 2.80 1.34
CA LEU A 32 4.13 3.42 0.75
C LEU A 32 4.45 4.84 0.28
N ARG A 33 5.09 5.63 1.14
CA ARG A 33 5.51 7.00 0.82
C ARG A 33 6.48 7.03 -0.35
N ARG A 34 7.44 6.11 -0.40
CA ARG A 34 8.42 6.02 -1.49
C ARG A 34 7.75 5.72 -2.83
N ARG A 35 6.76 4.82 -2.85
CA ARG A 35 6.12 4.35 -4.09
C ARG A 35 4.96 5.22 -4.57
N PHE A 36 4.15 5.73 -3.65
CA PHE A 36 2.90 6.41 -3.96
C PHE A 36 2.85 7.86 -3.44
N GLY A 37 3.96 8.35 -2.86
CA GLY A 37 4.12 9.72 -2.41
C GLY A 37 3.41 10.04 -1.09
N MET A 38 3.47 11.33 -0.73
CA MET A 38 2.90 11.82 0.53
C MET A 38 1.36 11.71 0.56
N GLY A 39 0.70 11.85 -0.59
CA GLY A 39 -0.75 11.73 -0.69
C GLY A 39 -1.25 10.38 -0.18
N ALA A 40 -0.53 9.29 -0.49
CA ALA A 40 -0.88 7.96 0.00
C ALA A 40 -0.75 7.84 1.51
N MET A 41 0.30 8.41 2.12
CA MET A 41 0.40 8.46 3.58
C MET A 41 -0.75 9.26 4.20
N ASN A 42 -1.07 10.43 3.63
CA ASN A 42 -2.16 11.26 4.14
C ASN A 42 -3.49 10.50 4.13
N SER A 43 -3.79 9.76 3.05
CA SER A 43 -4.97 8.91 3.00
C SER A 43 -4.97 7.83 4.09
N MET A 44 -3.81 7.20 4.34
CA MET A 44 -3.69 6.23 5.44
C MET A 44 -3.95 6.85 6.82
N TYR A 45 -3.43 8.03 7.10
CA TYR A 45 -3.59 8.68 8.40
C TYR A 45 -4.96 9.33 8.61
N LEU A 46 -5.57 9.88 7.56
CA LEU A 46 -6.84 10.60 7.66
C LEU A 46 -8.06 9.70 7.46
N ILE A 47 -7.95 8.69 6.58
CA ILE A 47 -9.08 7.85 6.16
C ILE A 47 -8.89 6.40 6.63
N GLY A 48 -7.68 6.02 7.04
CA GLY A 48 -7.35 4.65 7.45
C GLY A 48 -7.08 3.69 6.28
N ARG A 49 -7.13 4.19 5.03
CA ARG A 49 -6.88 3.39 3.82
C ARG A 49 -6.38 4.23 2.67
N PHE A 50 -5.65 3.61 1.76
CA PHE A 50 -5.24 4.17 0.49
C PHE A 50 -5.67 3.23 -0.65
N GLN A 51 -6.13 3.78 -1.77
CA GLN A 51 -6.57 3.01 -2.93
C GLN A 51 -6.20 3.75 -4.22
N THR A 52 -5.63 3.04 -5.19
CA THR A 52 -5.24 3.63 -6.48
C THR A 52 -5.13 2.56 -7.57
N LEU A 53 -5.01 2.98 -8.82
CA LEU A 53 -4.61 2.12 -9.94
C LEU A 53 -3.11 2.31 -10.20
N ALA A 54 -2.37 1.20 -10.23
CA ALA A 54 -0.94 1.20 -10.48
C ALA A 54 -0.57 0.35 -11.70
N GLU A 55 0.50 0.73 -12.38
CA GLU A 55 1.12 -0.14 -13.37
C GLU A 55 1.83 -1.32 -12.67
N PRO A 56 1.90 -2.51 -13.30
CA PRO A 56 2.59 -3.66 -12.72
C PRO A 56 4.05 -3.35 -12.31
N GLY A 57 4.73 -2.47 -13.05
CA GLY A 57 6.10 -2.03 -12.75
C GLY A 57 6.23 -1.31 -11.40
N ALA A 58 5.21 -0.57 -10.96
CA ALA A 58 5.20 0.11 -9.66
C ALA A 58 5.10 -0.88 -8.48
N LEU A 59 4.66 -2.12 -8.75
CA LEU A 59 4.53 -3.20 -7.77
C LEU A 59 5.76 -4.12 -7.71
N THR A 60 6.72 -3.94 -8.61
CA THR A 60 7.95 -4.75 -8.66
C THR A 60 8.71 -4.66 -7.34
N GLY A 61 9.17 -5.79 -6.83
CA GLY A 61 9.90 -5.88 -5.56
C GLY A 61 9.03 -5.83 -4.29
N LEU A 62 7.70 -5.73 -4.41
CA LEU A 62 6.81 -5.97 -3.27
C LEU A 62 6.67 -7.48 -3.07
N ALA A 63 6.78 -7.93 -1.81
CA ALA A 63 6.50 -9.30 -1.42
C ALA A 63 5.00 -9.57 -1.48
N LEU A 64 4.50 -9.81 -2.70
CA LEU A 64 3.13 -10.13 -3.02
C LEU A 64 3.00 -11.66 -3.20
N SER A 65 2.20 -12.30 -2.37
CA SER A 65 1.76 -13.70 -2.52
C SER A 65 0.54 -13.77 -3.43
#